data_AF-A0A1G0XEJ4-F1
#
_entry.id   AF-A0A1G0XEJ4-F1
#
_cell.length_a   1.000
_cell.length_b   1.000
_cell.length_c   1.000
_cell.angle_alpha   90.00
_cell.angle_beta   90.00
_cell.angle_gamma   90.00
#
_symmetry.space_group_name_H-M   'P 1'
#
loop_
_entity.id
_entity.type
_entity.pdbx_description
1 polymer ?
#
loop_
_entity_poly.entity_id
_entity_poly.type
_entity_poly.pdbx_seq_one_letter_code
_entity_poly.pdbx_strand_id
1 'polypeptide(L)'
;MKALKCVLVLFSFMGLMLVGCSDQSQSPVSPSDQVSLEKKTIHYFTIKDFPVPPPYPYAIDPGIKKYLPNGDIHYKKVGVWEYTEARDLNGNIDPLITGLMENYLSTMIDGETGDGPANGKTVSANVPGQEVEGFWETNWEGYRSYIGTSEFDLPIGKKVYHYWTLPVKLVGHGKGGVIDKMQMFIETTLTIFSDDDHFPEPIFWVGNGSGFYKEH
;
A
#
# COMPACT_ATOMS: atom_id res chain seq x y z
N MET A 1 -57.66 -12.97 12.84
CA MET A 1 -56.47 -12.83 13.71
C MET A 1 -55.20 -12.27 13.05
N LYS A 2 -55.00 -12.37 11.72
CA LYS A 2 -53.80 -11.79 11.06
C LYS A 2 -53.92 -10.28 10.78
N ALA A 3 -55.10 -9.79 10.38
CA ALA A 3 -55.32 -8.36 10.11
C ALA A 3 -55.14 -7.44 11.33
N LEU A 4 -55.51 -7.92 12.53
CA LEU A 4 -55.42 -7.14 13.77
C LEU A 4 -53.95 -6.86 14.19
N LYS A 5 -53.02 -7.77 13.85
CA LYS A 5 -51.59 -7.61 14.14
C LYS A 5 -50.93 -6.58 13.23
N CYS A 6 -51.36 -6.47 11.97
CA CYS A 6 -50.84 -5.46 11.03
C CYS A 6 -51.26 -4.03 11.42
N VAL A 7 -52.48 -3.84 11.93
CA VAL A 7 -52.97 -2.52 12.37
C VAL A 7 -52.18 -2.00 13.59
N LEU A 8 -51.86 -2.87 14.55
CA LEU A 8 -51.06 -2.50 15.72
C LEU A 8 -49.63 -2.08 15.36
N VAL A 9 -48.99 -2.75 14.40
CA VAL A 9 -47.62 -2.40 13.94
C VAL A 9 -47.59 -1.09 13.14
N LEU A 10 -48.63 -0.81 12.36
CA LEU A 10 -48.75 0.47 11.63
C LEU A 10 -48.97 1.66 12.58
N PHE A 11 -49.79 1.49 13.62
CA PHE A 11 -50.00 2.54 14.62
C PHE A 11 -48.74 2.83 15.46
N SER A 12 -47.91 1.82 15.75
CA SER A 12 -46.64 2.05 16.45
C SER A 12 -45.61 2.79 15.59
N PHE A 13 -45.59 2.58 14.28
CA PHE A 13 -44.72 3.33 13.36
C PHE A 13 -45.20 4.78 13.15
N MET A 14 -46.51 5.03 13.08
CA MET A 14 -47.05 6.40 13.05
C MET A 14 -46.80 7.17 14.35
N GLY A 15 -46.82 6.49 15.50
CA GLY A 15 -46.43 7.09 16.78
C GLY A 15 -44.98 7.55 16.81
N LEU A 16 -44.05 6.76 16.27
CA LEU A 16 -42.62 7.10 16.19
C LEU A 16 -42.31 8.24 15.20
N MET A 17 -43.11 8.41 14.14
CA MET A 17 -43.00 9.55 13.21
C MET A 17 -43.55 10.86 13.82
N LEU A 18 -44.41 10.78 14.84
CA LEU A 18 -45.02 11.94 15.52
C LEU A 18 -44.31 12.33 16.82
N VAL A 19 -43.43 11.48 17.35
CA VAL A 19 -42.35 11.93 18.25
C VAL A 19 -41.30 12.58 17.35
N GLY A 20 -41.69 13.73 16.80
CA GLY A 20 -40.78 14.62 16.12
C GLY A 20 -39.55 14.84 16.98
N CYS A 21 -38.42 15.04 16.31
CA CYS A 21 -37.26 15.69 16.87
C CYS A 21 -37.76 16.80 17.79
N SER A 22 -37.66 16.59 19.10
CA SER A 22 -37.85 17.65 20.05
C SER A 22 -36.88 18.72 19.60
N ASP A 23 -37.42 19.86 19.15
CA ASP A 23 -36.71 21.14 19.12
C ASP A 23 -36.37 21.50 20.57
N GLN A 24 -35.50 20.71 21.20
CA GLN A 24 -34.52 21.29 22.09
C GLN A 24 -33.69 22.14 21.16
N SER A 25 -34.03 23.42 21.10
CA SER A 25 -33.10 24.48 20.75
C SER A 25 -31.77 24.11 21.38
N GLN A 26 -30.88 23.49 20.59
CA GLN A 26 -29.50 23.40 20.96
C GLN A 26 -29.06 24.84 21.05
N SER A 27 -28.90 25.33 22.27
CA SER A 27 -28.24 26.60 22.52
C SER A 27 -26.99 26.62 21.62
N PRO A 28 -26.75 27.71 20.88
CA PRO A 28 -25.59 27.78 20.00
C PRO A 28 -24.38 27.38 20.84
N VAL A 29 -23.71 26.32 20.39
CA VAL A 29 -22.49 25.82 21.03
C VAL A 29 -21.57 27.04 21.18
N SER A 30 -21.23 27.37 22.42
CA SER A 30 -20.36 28.51 22.66
C SER A 30 -19.03 28.26 21.91
N PRO A 31 -18.37 29.27 21.36
CA PRO A 31 -17.08 29.07 20.67
C PRO A 31 -16.03 28.37 21.56
N SER A 32 -16.22 28.40 22.88
CA SER A 32 -15.42 27.69 23.88
C SER A 32 -15.71 26.19 24.00
N ASP A 33 -16.88 25.70 23.58
CA ASP A 33 -17.26 24.28 23.63
C ASP A 33 -17.02 23.54 22.31
N GLN A 34 -16.58 24.25 21.27
CA GLN A 34 -15.90 23.63 20.14
C GLN A 34 -14.51 23.21 20.62
N VAL A 35 -14.42 22.06 21.27
CA VAL A 35 -13.19 21.26 21.24
C VAL A 35 -12.86 21.15 19.76
N SER A 36 -11.86 21.93 19.34
CA SER A 36 -11.38 22.00 17.97
C SER A 36 -11.29 20.57 17.46
N LEU A 37 -12.17 20.19 16.52
CA LEU A 37 -11.93 19.02 15.68
C LEU A 37 -10.54 19.28 15.11
N GLU A 38 -9.52 18.59 15.62
CA GLU A 38 -8.14 18.70 15.12
C GLU A 38 -8.23 18.67 13.60
N LYS A 39 -7.80 19.78 12.99
CA LYS A 39 -7.92 19.96 11.56
C LYS A 39 -6.92 19.00 10.93
N LYS A 40 -7.37 17.79 10.61
CA LYS A 40 -6.57 16.79 9.90
C LYS A 40 -6.20 17.37 8.54
N THR A 41 -4.94 17.74 8.38
CA THR A 41 -4.43 18.19 7.08
C THR A 41 -4.15 16.96 6.23
N ILE A 42 -4.67 16.97 5.00
CA ILE A 42 -4.46 15.87 4.04
C ILE A 42 -3.49 16.37 2.98
N HIS A 43 -2.40 15.63 2.80
CA HIS A 43 -1.37 15.91 1.82
C HIS A 43 -1.41 14.83 0.75
N TYR A 44 -1.66 15.21 -0.50
CA TYR A 44 -1.75 14.30 -1.65
C TYR A 44 -0.44 14.25 -2.41
N PHE A 45 -0.08 13.06 -2.89
CA PHE A 45 1.16 12.85 -3.63
C PHE A 45 1.02 11.78 -4.71
N THR A 46 1.91 11.83 -5.70
CA THR A 46 2.18 10.72 -6.63
C THR A 46 3.47 10.02 -6.22
N ILE A 47 3.58 8.72 -6.49
CA ILE A 47 4.80 7.96 -6.22
C ILE A 47 5.33 7.28 -7.47
N LYS A 48 6.65 7.12 -7.48
CA LYS A 48 7.36 6.21 -8.35
C LYS A 48 8.33 5.39 -7.53
N ASP A 49 8.30 4.09 -7.73
CA ASP A 49 9.18 3.16 -7.04
C ASP A 49 10.18 2.57 -8.02
N PHE A 50 11.45 2.55 -7.62
CA PHE A 50 12.56 2.12 -8.47
C PHE A 50 13.44 1.11 -7.75
N PRO A 51 14.02 0.14 -8.49
CA PRO A 51 15.04 -0.72 -7.92
C PRO A 51 16.27 0.13 -7.58
N VAL A 52 16.89 -0.17 -6.44
CA VAL A 52 18.07 0.58 -6.00
C VAL A 52 19.29 0.10 -6.79
N PRO A 53 20.04 1.01 -7.45
CA PRO A 53 21.26 0.62 -8.13
C PRO A 53 22.36 0.25 -7.11
N PRO A 54 23.40 -0.50 -7.52
CA PRO A 54 24.57 -0.76 -6.69
C PRO A 54 25.12 0.54 -6.06
N PRO A 55 25.63 0.56 -4.81
CA PRO A 55 26.25 -0.57 -4.10
C PRO A 55 25.35 -1.31 -3.11
N TYR A 56 24.05 -0.97 -3.01
CA TYR A 56 23.14 -1.72 -2.15
C TYR A 56 22.95 -3.13 -2.74
N PRO A 57 23.10 -4.22 -1.96
CA PRO A 57 22.80 -5.55 -2.47
C PRO A 57 21.33 -5.58 -2.84
N TYR A 58 20.99 -6.00 -4.07
CA TYR A 58 19.59 -6.05 -4.52
C TYR A 58 18.65 -6.79 -3.53
N ALA A 59 19.19 -7.76 -2.79
CA ALA A 59 18.51 -8.45 -1.70
C ALA A 59 19.05 -8.01 -0.32
N ILE A 60 18.15 -7.62 0.57
CA ILE A 60 18.37 -7.42 2.01
C ILE A 60 18.41 -8.79 2.71
N ASP A 61 17.48 -9.66 2.35
CA ASP A 61 17.30 -10.99 2.91
C ASP A 61 16.88 -11.94 1.78
N PRO A 62 17.64 -13.03 1.51
CA PRO A 62 17.24 -14.01 0.49
C PRO A 62 15.93 -14.73 0.82
N GLY A 63 15.44 -14.62 2.07
CA GLY A 63 14.20 -15.22 2.52
C GLY A 63 14.22 -16.75 2.44
N ILE A 64 13.03 -17.34 2.33
CA ILE A 64 12.85 -18.78 2.12
C ILE A 64 12.16 -18.99 0.78
N LYS A 65 12.75 -19.84 -0.06
CA LYS A 65 12.15 -20.32 -1.30
C LYS A 65 11.90 -21.83 -1.23
N LYS A 66 10.69 -22.27 -1.58
CA LYS A 66 10.30 -23.68 -1.61
C LYS A 66 9.49 -24.00 -2.85
N TYR A 67 9.85 -25.08 -3.53
CA TYR A 67 9.03 -25.69 -4.57
C TYR A 67 8.06 -26.67 -3.92
N LEU A 68 6.77 -26.51 -4.20
CA LEU A 68 5.71 -27.34 -3.67
C LEU A 68 5.39 -28.46 -4.67
N PRO A 69 4.91 -29.64 -4.21
CA PRO A 69 4.60 -30.77 -5.09
C PRO A 69 3.52 -30.50 -6.14
N ASN A 70 2.70 -29.46 -5.94
CA ASN A 70 1.67 -29.03 -6.89
C ASN A 70 2.19 -28.10 -7.99
N GLY A 71 3.49 -27.81 -8.04
CA GLY A 71 4.09 -26.92 -9.04
C GLY A 71 4.25 -25.47 -8.56
N ASP A 72 3.65 -25.10 -7.43
CA ASP A 72 3.77 -23.74 -6.88
C ASP A 72 5.16 -23.47 -6.29
N ILE A 73 5.58 -22.22 -6.36
CA ILE A 73 6.80 -21.71 -5.75
C ILE A 73 6.40 -20.75 -4.63
N HIS A 74 6.80 -21.08 -3.40
CA HIS A 74 6.55 -20.27 -2.22
C HIS A 74 7.80 -19.48 -1.84
N TYR A 75 7.68 -18.15 -1.86
CA TYR A 75 8.64 -17.20 -1.33
C TYR A 75 8.14 -16.62 -0.01
N LYS A 76 8.98 -16.60 1.01
CA LYS A 76 8.63 -16.04 2.32
C LYS A 76 9.70 -15.09 2.79
N LYS A 77 9.29 -13.85 3.10
CA LYS A 77 10.13 -12.78 3.65
C LYS A 77 11.38 -12.49 2.81
N VAL A 78 11.25 -12.47 1.48
CA VAL A 78 12.32 -12.00 0.61
C VAL A 78 12.42 -10.48 0.79
N GLY A 79 13.56 -10.01 1.28
CA GLY A 79 13.82 -8.59 1.52
C GLY A 79 14.56 -7.95 0.35
N VAL A 80 14.11 -6.80 -0.13
CA VAL A 80 14.82 -6.00 -1.15
C VAL A 80 14.81 -4.52 -0.81
N TRP A 81 15.77 -3.79 -1.36
CA TRP A 81 15.78 -2.34 -1.32
C TRP A 81 14.99 -1.75 -2.49
N GLU A 82 14.23 -0.71 -2.19
CA GLU A 82 13.50 0.09 -3.17
C GLU A 82 13.73 1.58 -2.86
N TYR A 83 13.80 2.40 -3.90
CA TYR A 83 13.75 3.85 -3.73
C TYR A 83 12.38 4.35 -4.15
N THR A 84 11.67 4.98 -3.22
CA THR A 84 10.39 5.63 -3.47
C THR A 84 10.63 7.13 -3.65
N GLU A 85 10.28 7.66 -4.82
CA GLU A 85 10.17 9.10 -5.05
C GLU A 85 8.71 9.52 -4.94
N ALA A 86 8.41 10.42 -4.01
CA ALA A 86 7.09 11.00 -3.85
C ALA A 86 7.10 12.49 -4.25
N ARG A 87 6.05 12.92 -4.95
CA ARG A 87 5.87 14.32 -5.34
C ARG A 87 4.48 14.82 -4.99
N ASP A 88 4.41 16.04 -4.49
CA ASP A 88 3.13 16.75 -4.30
C ASP A 88 2.42 17.01 -5.63
N LEU A 89 1.19 17.53 -5.56
CA LEU A 89 0.40 17.84 -6.76
C LEU A 89 1.00 18.96 -7.64
N ASN A 90 1.99 19.70 -7.14
CA ASN A 90 2.72 20.72 -7.90
C ASN A 90 4.04 20.18 -8.51
N GLY A 91 4.37 18.91 -8.26
CA GLY A 91 5.59 18.26 -8.74
C GLY A 91 6.82 18.44 -7.85
N ASN A 92 6.68 19.08 -6.68
CA ASN A 92 7.76 19.19 -5.70
C ASN A 92 7.96 17.87 -4.98
N ILE A 93 9.21 17.54 -4.64
CA ILE A 93 9.53 16.32 -3.88
C ILE A 93 8.92 16.43 -2.48
N ASP A 94 8.20 15.40 -2.04
CA ASP A 94 7.73 15.28 -0.67
C ASP A 94 8.81 14.56 0.17
N PRO A 95 9.49 15.27 1.09
CA PRO A 95 10.60 14.70 1.86
C PRO A 95 10.13 13.76 2.98
N LEU A 96 8.84 13.75 3.34
CA LEU A 96 8.31 12.88 4.38
C LEU A 96 8.10 11.45 3.88
N ILE A 97 7.93 11.27 2.56
CA ILE A 97 7.71 9.96 1.94
C ILE A 97 8.91 9.53 1.08
N THR A 98 9.59 10.47 0.42
CA THR A 98 10.70 10.15 -0.49
C THR A 98 11.87 9.56 0.27
N GLY A 99 12.34 8.39 -0.15
CA GLY A 99 13.47 7.75 0.51
C GLY A 99 13.72 6.31 0.10
N LEU A 100 14.76 5.76 0.72
CA LEU A 100 15.08 4.34 0.64
C LEU A 100 14.10 3.55 1.51
N MET A 101 13.61 2.44 1.00
CA MET A 101 12.62 1.56 1.64
C MET A 101 13.13 0.12 1.65
N GLU A 102 12.88 -0.57 2.76
CA GLU A 102 13.03 -2.01 2.91
C GLU A 102 11.69 -2.69 2.61
N ASN A 103 11.63 -3.49 1.55
CA ASN A 103 10.44 -4.25 1.19
C ASN A 103 10.63 -5.73 1.49
N TYR A 104 9.72 -6.30 2.27
CA TYR A 104 9.65 -7.73 2.55
C TYR A 104 8.45 -8.34 1.84
N LEU A 105 8.73 -9.20 0.87
CA LEU A 105 7.74 -9.89 0.04
C LEU A 105 7.52 -11.33 0.54
N SER A 106 6.26 -11.75 0.59
CA SER A 106 5.88 -13.16 0.66
C SER A 106 4.83 -13.45 -0.42
N THR A 107 5.02 -14.53 -1.18
CA THR A 107 4.12 -14.90 -2.27
C THR A 107 4.11 -16.40 -2.48
N MET A 108 3.01 -16.89 -3.01
CA MET A 108 2.87 -18.25 -3.53
C MET A 108 2.47 -18.08 -5.00
N ILE A 109 3.38 -18.42 -5.91
CA ILE A 109 3.15 -18.27 -7.34
C ILE A 109 3.08 -19.63 -8.01
N ASP A 110 2.23 -19.75 -9.03
CA ASP A 110 2.20 -20.89 -9.93
C ASP A 110 3.53 -20.95 -10.71
N GLY A 111 4.16 -22.13 -10.77
CA GLY A 111 5.48 -22.29 -11.39
C GLY A 111 5.49 -22.19 -12.92
N GLU A 112 4.34 -22.33 -13.57
CA GLU A 112 4.22 -22.27 -15.04
C GLU A 112 3.90 -20.86 -15.53
N THR A 113 3.15 -20.10 -14.77
CA THR A 113 2.63 -18.77 -15.14
C THR A 113 3.26 -17.63 -14.35
N GLY A 114 3.74 -17.91 -13.13
CA GLY A 114 4.21 -16.90 -12.18
C GLY A 114 3.09 -16.11 -11.50
N ASP A 115 1.83 -16.48 -11.72
CA ASP A 115 0.67 -15.81 -11.13
C ASP A 115 0.43 -16.26 -9.70
N GLY A 116 -0.07 -15.36 -8.86
CA GLY A 116 -0.44 -15.74 -7.51
C GLY A 116 -0.58 -14.60 -6.51
N PRO A 117 -1.11 -14.89 -5.32
CA PRO A 117 -1.22 -13.92 -4.24
C PRO A 117 0.16 -13.48 -3.75
N ALA A 118 0.28 -12.19 -3.46
CA ALA A 118 1.45 -11.59 -2.84
C ALA A 118 1.01 -10.72 -1.66
N ASN A 119 1.82 -10.70 -0.61
CA ASN A 119 1.70 -9.76 0.48
C ASN A 119 3.08 -9.30 0.89
N GLY A 120 3.12 -8.16 1.56
CA GLY A 120 4.37 -7.65 2.03
C GLY A 120 4.24 -6.55 3.06
N LYS A 121 5.41 -6.15 3.52
CA LYS A 121 5.62 -5.07 4.47
C LYS A 121 6.72 -4.18 3.93
N THR A 122 6.51 -2.87 3.99
CA THR A 122 7.52 -1.88 3.64
C THR A 122 7.87 -1.07 4.87
N VAL A 123 9.16 -0.78 5.07
CA VAL A 123 9.64 0.07 6.15
C VAL A 123 10.60 1.09 5.58
N SER A 124 10.52 2.36 6.00
CA SER A 124 11.58 3.32 5.66
C SER A 124 12.93 2.83 6.17
N ALA A 125 13.93 2.85 5.29
CA ALA A 125 15.25 2.33 5.55
C ALA A 125 15.94 3.09 6.69
N ASN A 126 16.56 2.35 7.61
CA ASN A 126 17.55 2.91 8.52
C ASN A 126 18.91 2.83 7.84
N VAL A 127 19.40 3.94 7.26
CA VAL A 127 20.76 3.98 6.71
C VAL A 127 21.76 3.96 7.87
N PRO A 128 22.70 2.98 7.94
CA PRO A 128 23.67 2.91 9.03
C PRO A 128 24.44 4.23 9.22
N GLY A 129 24.43 4.77 10.44
CA GLY A 129 25.09 6.04 10.77
C GLY A 129 24.20 7.28 10.63
N GLN A 130 22.92 7.13 10.26
CA GLN A 130 21.92 8.19 10.34
C GLN A 130 20.93 7.86 11.46
N GLU A 131 20.69 8.82 12.37
CA GLU A 131 19.55 8.72 13.27
C GLU A 131 18.27 8.90 12.45
N VAL A 132 17.37 7.94 12.56
CA VAL A 132 16.04 8.03 11.96
C VAL A 132 15.11 8.62 12.99
N GLU A 133 14.78 9.90 12.80
CA GLU A 133 13.86 10.60 13.70
C GLU A 133 12.44 10.04 13.60
N GLY A 134 12.02 9.59 12.41
CA GLY A 134 10.76 8.88 12.21
C GLY A 134 10.78 8.02 10.96
N PHE A 135 9.99 6.93 10.95
CA PHE A 135 9.89 6.01 9.83
C PHE A 135 8.44 5.62 9.51
N TRP A 136 8.17 5.29 8.24
CA TRP A 136 6.92 4.68 7.82
C TRP A 136 6.99 3.18 7.93
N GLU A 137 5.89 2.58 8.39
CA GLU A 137 5.65 1.15 8.31
C GLU A 137 4.35 0.91 7.55
N THR A 138 4.41 0.15 6.45
CA THR A 138 3.24 -0.19 5.64
C THR A 138 3.06 -1.70 5.53
N ASN A 139 1.82 -2.13 5.31
CA ASN A 139 1.50 -3.49 4.91
C ASN A 139 0.63 -3.45 3.66
N TRP A 140 0.74 -4.49 2.84
CA TRP A 140 0.02 -4.57 1.58
C TRP A 140 -0.24 -6.01 1.15
N GLU A 141 -1.29 -6.16 0.35
CA GLU A 141 -1.69 -7.40 -0.29
C GLU A 141 -2.06 -7.12 -1.74
N GLY A 142 -1.89 -8.12 -2.61
CA GLY A 142 -2.26 -8.03 -4.01
C GLY A 142 -2.19 -9.38 -4.71
N TYR A 143 -2.50 -9.38 -6.00
CA TYR A 143 -2.40 -10.56 -6.85
C TYR A 143 -1.54 -10.24 -8.08
N ARG A 144 -0.45 -11.00 -8.22
CA ARG A 144 0.48 -10.91 -9.34
C ARG A 144 -0.16 -11.61 -10.54
N SER A 145 -0.29 -10.89 -11.66
CA SER A 145 -0.92 -11.39 -12.88
C SER A 145 -0.02 -11.16 -14.08
N TYR A 146 0.21 -12.19 -14.88
CA TYR A 146 1.08 -12.17 -16.04
C TYR A 146 0.46 -11.32 -17.14
N ILE A 147 1.27 -10.43 -17.72
CA ILE A 147 0.81 -9.51 -18.77
C ILE A 147 1.53 -9.70 -20.10
N GLY A 148 2.61 -10.49 -20.14
CA GLY A 148 3.28 -10.88 -21.37
C GLY A 148 4.80 -10.76 -21.33
N THR A 149 5.39 -10.73 -22.52
CA THR A 149 6.84 -10.59 -22.73
C THR A 149 7.17 -9.37 -23.58
N SER A 150 8.40 -8.86 -23.43
CA SER A 150 8.98 -7.87 -24.34
C SER A 150 10.49 -8.08 -24.40
N GLU A 151 11.04 -7.78 -25.57
CA GLU A 151 12.47 -7.84 -25.84
C GLU A 151 13.10 -6.47 -25.56
N PHE A 152 14.23 -6.46 -24.87
CA PHE A 152 15.04 -5.26 -24.66
C PHE A 152 16.42 -5.43 -25.29
N ASP A 153 16.81 -4.45 -26.09
CA ASP A 153 18.18 -4.29 -26.58
C ASP A 153 19.06 -3.74 -25.46
N LEU A 154 19.85 -4.60 -24.81
CA LEU A 154 20.83 -4.20 -23.80
C LEU A 154 22.24 -4.17 -24.42
N PRO A 155 23.19 -3.43 -23.83
CA PRO A 155 24.59 -3.43 -24.27
C PRO A 155 25.25 -4.83 -24.30
N ILE A 156 24.69 -5.78 -23.55
CA ILE A 156 25.13 -7.18 -23.46
C ILE A 156 24.41 -8.12 -24.45
N GLY A 157 23.55 -7.58 -25.31
CA GLY A 157 22.72 -8.33 -26.24
C GLY A 157 21.22 -8.16 -25.98
N LYS A 158 20.43 -8.79 -26.84
CA LYS A 158 18.97 -8.85 -26.70
C LYS A 158 18.59 -9.78 -25.56
N LYS A 159 17.69 -9.31 -24.69
CA LYS A 159 17.12 -10.14 -23.62
C LYS A 159 15.60 -10.07 -23.65
N VAL A 160 14.96 -11.22 -23.56
CA VAL A 160 13.52 -11.32 -23.35
C VAL A 160 13.25 -11.23 -21.86
N TYR A 161 12.28 -10.41 -21.50
CA TYR A 161 11.75 -10.38 -20.15
C TYR A 161 10.25 -10.66 -20.17
N HIS A 162 9.83 -11.35 -19.12
CA HIS A 162 8.47 -11.63 -18.72
C HIS A 162 8.02 -10.60 -17.68
N TYR A 163 6.79 -10.11 -17.79
CA TYR A 163 6.25 -9.14 -16.85
C TYR A 163 4.90 -9.51 -16.28
N TRP A 164 4.71 -9.08 -15.05
CA TRP A 164 3.46 -9.18 -14.31
C TRP A 164 3.09 -7.82 -13.76
N THR A 165 1.80 -7.58 -13.60
CA THR A 165 1.31 -6.47 -12.78
C THR A 165 0.85 -6.98 -11.42
N LEU A 166 1.13 -6.19 -10.40
CA LEU A 166 0.69 -6.42 -9.03
C LEU A 166 0.13 -5.10 -8.49
N PRO A 167 -1.19 -4.87 -8.63
CA PRO A 167 -1.87 -3.76 -7.97
C PRO A 167 -1.84 -3.96 -6.46
N VAL A 168 -1.40 -2.96 -5.71
CA VAL A 168 -1.30 -3.01 -4.25
C VAL A 168 -1.97 -1.80 -3.62
N LYS A 169 -2.57 -2.03 -2.47
CA LYS A 169 -3.07 -0.98 -1.58
C LYS A 169 -2.27 -1.05 -0.29
N LEU A 170 -1.62 0.05 0.05
CA LEU A 170 -0.80 0.15 1.25
C LEU A 170 -1.47 1.06 2.26
N VAL A 171 -1.47 0.60 3.52
CA VAL A 171 -1.79 1.44 4.67
C VAL A 171 -0.52 1.58 5.50
N GLY A 172 -0.09 2.82 5.68
CA GLY A 172 1.12 3.20 6.39
C GLY A 172 0.84 3.91 7.70
N HIS A 173 1.71 3.67 8.68
CA HIS A 173 1.71 4.34 9.97
C HIS A 173 3.08 4.97 10.20
N GLY A 174 3.10 6.27 10.45
CA GLY A 174 4.32 6.99 10.82
C GLY A 174 4.61 6.80 12.31
N LYS A 175 5.87 6.56 12.63
CA LYS A 175 6.34 6.34 14.01
C LYS A 175 7.56 7.22 14.28
N GLY A 176 7.46 8.07 15.30
CA GLY A 176 8.54 8.99 15.68
C GLY A 176 8.65 10.24 14.80
N GLY A 177 9.39 11.23 15.29
CA GLY A 177 9.74 12.43 14.54
C GLY A 177 8.52 13.26 14.14
N VAL A 178 8.63 13.92 12.99
CA VAL A 178 7.55 14.76 12.44
C VAL A 178 6.34 13.92 12.01
N ILE A 179 6.53 12.65 11.66
CA ILE A 179 5.48 11.77 11.13
C ILE A 179 4.77 10.93 12.20
N ASP A 180 5.07 11.15 13.49
CA ASP A 180 4.48 10.35 14.57
C ASP A 180 2.94 10.39 14.52
N LYS A 181 2.32 9.22 14.57
CA LYS A 181 0.86 9.00 14.50
C LYS A 181 0.19 9.39 13.18
N MET A 182 0.94 9.87 12.19
CA MET A 182 0.40 10.10 10.85
C MET A 182 -0.04 8.78 10.21
N GLN A 183 -1.06 8.86 9.36
CA GLN A 183 -1.56 7.74 8.57
C GLN A 183 -1.38 8.01 7.08
N MET A 184 -0.87 7.03 6.35
CA MET A 184 -0.65 7.11 4.90
C MET A 184 -1.47 6.04 4.17
N PHE A 185 -1.98 6.38 3.00
CA PHE A 185 -2.71 5.49 2.11
C PHE A 185 -2.12 5.61 0.72
N ILE A 186 -1.76 4.49 0.09
CA ILE A 186 -1.18 4.46 -1.25
C ILE A 186 -1.91 3.41 -2.08
N GLU A 187 -2.19 3.75 -3.33
CA GLU A 187 -2.52 2.80 -4.39
C GLU A 187 -1.44 2.87 -5.46
N THR A 188 -0.75 1.75 -5.70
CA THR A 188 0.31 1.65 -6.71
C THR A 188 0.18 0.34 -7.48
N THR A 189 0.67 0.35 -8.72
CA THR A 189 0.80 -0.87 -9.51
C THR A 189 2.29 -1.16 -9.68
N LEU A 190 2.73 -2.28 -9.13
CA LEU A 190 4.07 -2.78 -9.37
C LEU A 190 4.09 -3.55 -10.69
N THR A 191 5.06 -3.24 -11.53
CA THR A 191 5.41 -4.05 -12.70
C THR A 191 6.64 -4.87 -12.34
N ILE A 192 6.49 -6.19 -12.34
CA ILE A 192 7.52 -7.14 -11.92
C ILE A 192 8.18 -7.74 -13.14
N PHE A 193 9.50 -7.87 -13.12
CA PHE A 193 10.32 -8.29 -14.25
C PHE A 193 11.05 -9.58 -13.91
N SER A 194 11.02 -10.54 -14.84
CA SER A 194 11.83 -11.76 -14.83
C SER A 194 12.42 -11.96 -16.22
N ASP A 195 13.57 -12.60 -16.33
CA ASP A 195 14.13 -13.02 -17.61
C ASP A 195 14.00 -14.54 -17.79
N ASP A 196 14.32 -15.04 -18.99
CA ASP A 196 14.17 -16.46 -19.33
C ASP A 196 14.93 -17.40 -18.37
N ASP A 197 16.10 -16.99 -17.87
CA ASP A 197 16.94 -17.81 -16.99
C ASP A 197 16.37 -17.90 -15.57
N HIS A 198 15.53 -16.93 -15.19
CA HIS A 198 14.96 -16.81 -13.87
C HIS A 198 13.43 -16.95 -13.87
N PHE A 199 12.79 -17.39 -14.95
CA PHE A 199 11.33 -17.50 -14.98
C PHE A 199 10.81 -18.56 -13.98
N PRO A 200 9.74 -18.31 -13.19
CA PRO A 200 8.91 -17.09 -13.09
C PRO A 200 9.30 -16.16 -11.92
N GLU A 201 10.55 -16.20 -11.49
CA GLU A 201 11.06 -15.51 -10.30
C GLU A 201 11.26 -14.01 -10.52
N PRO A 202 10.84 -13.15 -9.58
CA PRO A 202 11.04 -11.70 -9.70
C PRO A 202 12.53 -11.34 -9.58
N ILE A 203 13.06 -10.59 -10.56
CA ILE A 203 14.42 -10.04 -10.53
C ILE A 203 14.40 -8.61 -9.99
N PHE A 204 13.48 -7.80 -10.50
CA PHE A 204 13.25 -6.43 -10.04
C PHE A 204 11.80 -6.01 -10.33
N TRP A 205 11.41 -4.85 -9.82
CA TRP A 205 10.14 -4.23 -10.17
C TRP A 205 10.26 -2.72 -10.19
N VAL A 206 9.27 -2.08 -10.81
CA VAL A 206 9.05 -0.63 -10.74
C VAL A 206 7.60 -0.38 -10.35
N GLY A 207 7.36 0.68 -9.59
CA GLY A 207 6.04 1.09 -9.13
C GLY A 207 5.64 2.45 -9.67
N ASN A 208 4.35 2.63 -9.94
CA ASN A 208 3.76 3.95 -10.15
C ASN A 208 2.41 4.00 -9.46
N GLY A 209 2.15 5.08 -8.75
CA GLY A 209 0.94 5.20 -7.96
C GLY A 209 0.66 6.59 -7.44
N SER A 210 -0.31 6.66 -6.54
CA SER A 210 -0.68 7.88 -5.84
C SER A 210 -1.17 7.56 -4.44
N GLY A 211 -1.16 8.57 -3.58
CA GLY A 211 -1.57 8.41 -2.20
C GLY A 211 -1.83 9.72 -1.52
N PHE A 212 -2.09 9.62 -0.22
CA PHE A 212 -2.16 10.75 0.68
C PHE A 212 -1.77 10.34 2.09
N TYR A 213 -1.30 11.30 2.89
CA TYR A 213 -1.18 11.13 4.34
C TYR A 213 -2.00 12.16 5.10
N LYS A 214 -2.37 11.80 6.32
CA LYS A 214 -3.11 12.64 7.26
C LYS A 214 -2.16 13.05 8.39
N GLU A 215 -1.97 14.35 8.51
CA GLU A 215 -1.34 14.99 9.65
C GLU A 215 -2.38 15.14 10.77
N HIS A 216 -1.99 14.78 11.99
CA HIS A 216 -2.83 14.78 13.19
C HIS A 216 -2.56 16.01 14.04
#